data_AF-A0A2V6GSC8-F1
#
_entry.id   AF-A0A2V6GSC8-F1
#
_cell.length_a   1.000
_cell.length_b   1.000
_cell.length_c   1.000
_cell.angle_alpha   90.00
_cell.angle_beta   90.00
_cell.angle_gamma   90.00
#
_symmetry.space_group_name_H-M   'P 1'
#
loop_
_entity.id
_entity.type
_entity.pdbx_description
1 polymer ?
#
loop_
_entity_poly.entity_id
_entity_poly.type
_entity_poly.pdbx_seq_one_letter_code
_entity_poly.pdbx_strand_id
1 'polypeptide(L)'
;MLNLAVGRGLDLVQTARMLAMAHVSGGDAMIAGFEAKYHYWFWRPYQAIPLAATDGNAATTPDPTWQPLRSTPNHPEYPAAHAFHSSAVAEALRAFFGTDKVTFTLDSRVTGTIRQYGGFHDAVKDVELARVLAGFHFRNSTREGSNLGRDVGRCIAEHLFQVQIVPHGAPRRDDKPNPGCAQPTPCPAF
;
A
#
# COMPACT_ATOMS: atom_id res chain seq x y z
N MET A 1 4.66 5.04 -12.09
CA MET A 1 5.32 6.11 -11.30
C MET A 1 6.21 7.01 -12.15
N LEU A 2 7.07 6.50 -13.04
CA LEU A 2 7.90 7.37 -13.90
C LEU A 2 7.08 8.29 -14.82
N ASN A 3 6.04 7.77 -15.47
CA ASN A 3 5.13 8.61 -16.28
C ASN A 3 4.42 9.70 -15.45
N LEU A 4 4.15 9.44 -14.17
CA LEU A 4 3.60 10.44 -13.25
C LEU A 4 4.64 11.53 -12.95
N ALA A 5 5.89 11.16 -12.67
CA ALA A 5 6.96 12.13 -12.44
C ALA A 5 7.18 13.03 -13.67
N VAL A 6 7.29 12.43 -14.85
CA VAL A 6 7.44 13.16 -16.12
C VAL A 6 6.23 14.05 -16.38
N GLY A 7 5.00 13.52 -16.24
CA GLY A 7 3.77 14.28 -16.46
C GLY A 7 3.54 15.41 -15.45
N ARG A 8 4.24 15.39 -14.30
CA ARG A 8 4.23 16.46 -13.30
C ARG A 8 5.46 17.37 -13.36
N GLY A 9 6.35 17.15 -14.34
CA GLY A 9 7.55 17.97 -14.53
C GLY A 9 8.53 17.90 -13.35
N LEU A 10 8.58 16.76 -12.65
CA LEU A 10 9.51 16.60 -11.52
C LEU A 10 10.95 16.55 -12.03
N ASP A 11 11.85 17.28 -11.37
CA ASP A 11 13.29 17.17 -11.62
C ASP A 11 13.86 15.84 -11.09
N LEU A 12 15.17 15.62 -11.29
CA LEU A 12 15.85 14.39 -10.86
C LEU A 12 15.74 14.15 -9.34
N VAL A 13 15.95 15.19 -8.53
CA VAL A 13 15.97 15.10 -7.06
C VAL A 13 14.55 14.86 -6.54
N GLN A 14 13.57 15.57 -7.10
CA GLN A 14 12.15 15.40 -6.80
C GLN A 14 11.66 14.00 -7.17
N THR A 15 12.04 13.51 -8.35
CA THR A 15 11.71 12.16 -8.81
C THR A 15 12.33 11.10 -7.90
N ALA A 16 13.61 11.24 -7.55
CA ALA A 16 14.29 10.33 -6.64
C ALA A 16 13.61 10.30 -5.26
N ARG A 17 13.25 11.47 -4.70
CA ARG A 17 12.53 11.57 -3.43
C ARG A 17 11.14 10.92 -3.50
N MET A 18 10.36 11.19 -4.56
CA MET A 18 9.04 10.60 -4.75
C MET A 18 9.11 9.07 -4.79
N LEU A 19 10.04 8.52 -5.57
CA LEU A 19 10.24 7.08 -5.70
C LEU A 19 10.70 6.46 -4.38
N ALA A 20 11.64 7.10 -3.68
CA ALA A 20 12.10 6.62 -2.37
C ALA A 20 10.95 6.56 -1.36
N MET A 21 10.14 7.61 -1.26
CA MET A 21 8.96 7.63 -0.39
C MET A 21 7.99 6.50 -0.71
N ALA A 22 7.65 6.32 -1.99
CA ALA A 22 6.71 5.28 -2.43
C ALA A 22 7.25 3.86 -2.17
N HIS A 23 8.50 3.58 -2.54
CA HIS A 23 9.07 2.24 -2.43
C HIS A 23 9.38 1.84 -0.98
N VAL A 24 9.88 2.75 -0.14
CA VAL A 24 10.07 2.47 1.29
C VAL A 24 8.74 2.19 1.97
N SER A 25 7.72 3.04 1.73
CA SER A 25 6.39 2.83 2.32
C SER A 25 5.76 1.52 1.87
N GLY A 26 5.85 1.18 0.58
CA GLY A 26 5.36 -0.10 0.06
C GLY A 26 6.12 -1.30 0.64
N GLY A 27 7.43 -1.20 0.80
CA GLY A 27 8.27 -2.24 1.39
C GLY A 27 7.93 -2.52 2.86
N ASP A 28 7.85 -1.48 3.68
CA ASP A 28 7.53 -1.63 5.10
C ASP A 28 6.10 -2.12 5.32
N ALA A 29 5.15 -1.71 4.45
CA ALA A 29 3.79 -2.25 4.48
C ALA A 29 3.75 -3.75 4.13
N MET A 30 4.64 -4.22 3.25
CA MET A 30 4.78 -5.65 2.97
C MET A 30 5.32 -6.42 4.18
N ILE A 31 6.28 -5.86 4.91
CA ILE A 31 6.84 -6.50 6.12
C ILE A 31 5.75 -6.61 7.19
N ALA A 32 5.12 -5.49 7.55
CA ALA A 32 4.05 -5.47 8.56
C ALA A 32 2.85 -6.34 8.15
N GLY A 33 2.42 -6.23 6.89
CA GLY A 33 1.29 -7.01 6.39
C GLY A 33 1.57 -8.52 6.31
N PHE A 34 2.80 -8.94 6.03
CA PHE A 34 3.17 -10.36 6.05
C PHE A 34 3.36 -10.90 7.47
N GLU A 35 3.86 -10.10 8.41
CA GLU A 35 3.85 -10.44 9.83
C GLU A 35 2.40 -10.77 10.26
N ALA A 36 1.45 -9.86 10.01
CA ALA A 36 0.05 -10.06 10.35
C ALA A 36 -0.55 -11.31 9.68
N LYS A 37 -0.21 -11.58 8.41
CA LYS A 37 -0.63 -12.81 7.70
C LYS A 37 -0.26 -14.07 8.45
N TYR A 38 0.97 -14.13 8.91
CA TYR A 38 1.50 -15.31 9.57
C TYR A 38 1.15 -15.36 11.06
N HIS A 39 0.83 -14.21 11.67
CA HIS A 39 0.22 -14.14 13.00
C HIS A 39 -1.20 -14.73 13.01
N TYR A 40 -2.09 -14.24 12.13
CA TYR A 40 -3.50 -14.64 12.14
C TYR A 40 -3.78 -15.96 11.42
N TRP A 41 -2.93 -16.34 10.45
CA TRP A 41 -3.04 -17.57 9.66
C TRP A 41 -4.45 -17.83 9.09
N PHE A 42 -5.14 -16.76 8.66
CA PHE A 42 -6.55 -16.85 8.30
C PHE A 42 -6.75 -17.59 6.97
N TRP A 43 -7.78 -18.44 6.91
CA TRP A 43 -8.15 -19.24 5.73
C TRP A 43 -8.65 -18.40 4.55
N ARG A 44 -8.57 -18.98 3.35
CA ARG A 44 -8.96 -18.30 2.09
C ARG A 44 -10.42 -18.55 1.73
N PRO A 45 -11.06 -17.67 0.92
CA PRO A 45 -12.43 -17.89 0.44
C PRO A 45 -12.66 -19.24 -0.25
N TYR A 46 -11.68 -19.75 -1.00
CA TYR A 46 -11.79 -21.06 -1.66
C TYR A 46 -11.88 -22.25 -0.71
N GLN A 47 -11.46 -22.06 0.55
CA GLN A 47 -11.64 -23.05 1.62
C GLN A 47 -12.91 -22.72 2.41
N ALA A 48 -13.09 -21.45 2.76
CA ALA A 48 -14.16 -21.00 3.62
C ALA A 48 -15.56 -21.20 3.04
N ILE A 49 -15.76 -20.93 1.75
CA ILE A 49 -17.08 -21.03 1.12
C ILE A 49 -17.55 -22.50 1.01
N PRO A 50 -16.72 -23.45 0.53
CA PRO A 50 -17.09 -24.86 0.57
C PRO A 50 -17.28 -25.41 1.98
N LEU A 51 -16.51 -24.93 2.95
CA LEU A 51 -16.51 -25.40 4.34
C LEU A 51 -17.36 -24.53 5.27
N ALA A 52 -18.26 -23.70 4.75
CA ALA A 52 -19.02 -22.74 5.57
C ALA A 52 -19.85 -23.42 6.67
N ALA A 53 -20.28 -24.67 6.49
CA ALA A 53 -20.95 -25.44 7.55
C ALA A 53 -20.09 -25.66 8.82
N THR A 54 -18.78 -25.41 8.75
CA THR A 54 -17.82 -25.62 9.85
C THR A 54 -17.36 -24.33 10.54
N ASP A 55 -17.84 -23.17 10.08
CA ASP A 55 -17.37 -21.86 10.59
C ASP A 55 -18.12 -21.36 11.84
N GLY A 56 -19.18 -22.06 12.27
CA GLY A 56 -20.00 -21.68 13.41
C GLY A 56 -20.93 -20.49 13.17
N ASN A 57 -21.11 -20.06 11.92
CA ASN A 57 -21.94 -18.93 11.53
C ASN A 57 -23.22 -19.40 10.81
N ALA A 58 -24.37 -19.33 11.48
CA ALA A 58 -25.66 -19.71 10.90
C ALA A 58 -26.12 -18.86 9.70
N ALA A 59 -25.44 -17.72 9.43
CA ALA A 59 -25.71 -16.86 8.28
C ALA A 59 -24.94 -17.27 7.02
N THR A 60 -24.04 -18.27 7.09
CA THR A 60 -23.32 -18.80 5.93
C THR A 60 -23.94 -20.12 5.47
N THR A 61 -23.86 -20.39 4.17
CA THR A 61 -24.33 -21.65 3.58
C THR A 61 -23.21 -22.19 2.71
N PRO A 62 -22.83 -23.47 2.85
CA PRO A 62 -21.75 -24.03 2.07
C PRO A 62 -22.12 -24.11 0.59
N ASP A 63 -21.17 -23.75 -0.27
CA ASP A 63 -21.21 -24.04 -1.69
C ASP A 63 -19.97 -24.86 -2.07
N PRO A 64 -20.07 -26.20 -2.17
CA PRO A 64 -18.94 -27.06 -2.47
C PRO A 64 -18.43 -26.92 -3.92
N THR A 65 -19.19 -26.24 -4.80
CA THR A 65 -18.83 -26.05 -6.20
C THR A 65 -18.16 -24.70 -6.47
N TRP A 66 -18.18 -23.80 -5.48
CA TRP A 66 -17.61 -22.47 -5.61
C TRP A 66 -16.10 -22.52 -5.89
N GLN A 67 -15.65 -21.69 -6.83
CA GLN A 67 -14.24 -21.50 -7.16
C GLN A 67 -13.92 -20.01 -7.34
N PRO A 68 -12.71 -19.56 -6.97
CA PRO A 68 -12.26 -18.21 -7.26
C PRO A 68 -12.07 -18.01 -8.77
N LEU A 69 -12.16 -16.76 -9.23
CA LEU A 69 -11.98 -16.42 -10.66
C LEU A 69 -10.56 -16.72 -11.19
N ARG A 70 -9.58 -16.85 -10.28
CA ARG A 70 -8.17 -17.08 -10.56
C ARG A 70 -7.55 -17.95 -9.46
N SER A 71 -6.38 -18.53 -9.74
CA SER A 71 -5.63 -19.32 -8.76
C SER A 71 -5.25 -18.48 -7.53
N THR A 72 -5.62 -18.96 -6.35
CA THR A 72 -5.37 -18.25 -5.09
C THR A 72 -3.87 -18.25 -4.75
N PRO A 73 -3.27 -17.10 -4.39
CA PRO A 73 -1.87 -17.03 -3.96
C PRO A 73 -1.57 -17.88 -2.71
N ASN A 74 -0.36 -18.44 -2.64
CA ASN A 74 0.12 -19.38 -1.62
C ASN A 74 0.61 -18.69 -0.33
N HIS A 75 -0.23 -17.87 0.28
CA HIS A 75 0.02 -17.27 1.60
C HIS A 75 -1.32 -17.04 2.34
N PRO A 76 -1.31 -16.87 3.69
CA PRO A 76 -2.53 -16.63 4.46
C PRO A 76 -3.35 -15.43 3.95
N GLU A 77 -4.65 -15.46 4.25
CA GLU A 77 -5.63 -14.53 3.70
C GLU A 77 -5.48 -13.12 4.26
N TYR A 78 -5.46 -12.97 5.58
CA TYR A 78 -5.68 -11.69 6.25
C TYR A 78 -4.38 -11.03 6.74
N PRO A 79 -4.15 -9.72 6.53
CA PRO A 79 -4.94 -8.81 5.69
C PRO A 79 -4.53 -8.86 4.21
N ALA A 80 -5.30 -8.26 3.30
CA ALA A 80 -5.07 -8.37 1.86
C ALA A 80 -3.80 -7.63 1.38
N ALA A 81 -2.87 -8.34 0.74
CA ALA A 81 -1.54 -7.78 0.42
C ALA A 81 -1.55 -6.62 -0.58
N HIS A 82 -2.37 -6.73 -1.61
CA HIS A 82 -2.50 -5.62 -2.55
C HIS A 82 -3.10 -4.38 -1.87
N ALA A 83 -3.95 -4.54 -0.85
CA ALA A 83 -4.57 -3.42 -0.17
C ALA A 83 -3.56 -2.65 0.71
N PHE A 84 -2.78 -3.34 1.54
CA PHE A 84 -1.76 -2.66 2.36
C PHE A 84 -0.64 -2.05 1.52
N HIS A 85 -0.15 -2.74 0.49
CA HIS A 85 0.93 -2.23 -0.35
C HIS A 85 0.47 -1.00 -1.15
N SER A 86 -0.67 -1.10 -1.85
CA SER A 86 -1.18 0.02 -2.65
C SER A 86 -1.57 1.22 -1.81
N SER A 87 -2.13 1.01 -0.61
CA SER A 87 -2.48 2.11 0.30
C SER A 87 -1.25 2.83 0.84
N ALA A 88 -0.19 2.10 1.21
CA ALA A 88 1.06 2.73 1.66
C ALA A 88 1.71 3.57 0.55
N VAL A 89 1.73 3.05 -0.68
CA VAL A 89 2.21 3.80 -1.85
C VAL A 89 1.33 5.03 -2.12
N ALA A 90 0.01 4.88 -2.08
CA ALA A 90 -0.92 5.99 -2.29
C ALA A 90 -0.74 7.09 -1.23
N GLU A 91 -0.54 6.72 0.03
CA GLU A 91 -0.28 7.69 1.09
C GLU A 91 1.07 8.39 0.95
N ALA A 92 2.11 7.67 0.58
CA ALA A 92 3.42 8.27 0.29
C ALA A 92 3.32 9.31 -0.85
N LEU A 93 2.58 8.98 -1.92
CA LEU A 93 2.36 9.90 -3.04
C LEU A 93 1.48 11.09 -2.65
N ARG A 94 0.42 10.88 -1.86
CA ARG A 94 -0.40 11.96 -1.30
C ARG A 94 0.48 12.93 -0.48
N ALA A 95 1.33 12.39 0.39
CA ALA A 95 2.24 13.19 1.20
C ALA A 95 3.26 13.95 0.35
N PHE A 96 3.83 13.30 -0.68
CA PHE A 96 4.78 13.94 -1.59
C PHE A 96 4.16 15.11 -2.36
N PHE A 97 2.97 14.93 -2.95
CA PHE A 97 2.30 15.96 -3.74
C PHE A 97 1.49 16.96 -2.90
N GLY A 98 1.36 16.73 -1.59
CA GLY A 98 0.52 17.54 -0.69
C GLY A 98 -0.99 17.44 -0.94
N THR A 99 -1.42 16.52 -1.81
CA THR A 99 -2.83 16.32 -2.16
C THR A 99 -3.05 14.91 -2.70
N ASP A 100 -4.24 14.37 -2.46
CA ASP A 100 -4.66 13.09 -3.04
C ASP A 100 -5.18 13.27 -4.47
N LYS A 101 -5.63 14.48 -4.82
CA LYS A 101 -6.30 14.82 -6.08
C LYS A 101 -5.31 15.03 -7.22
N VAL A 102 -4.51 14.01 -7.48
CA VAL A 102 -3.55 13.96 -8.58
C VAL A 102 -4.10 13.02 -9.63
N THR A 103 -4.55 13.56 -10.76
CA THR A 103 -4.94 12.72 -11.91
C THR A 103 -3.73 11.99 -12.49
N PHE A 104 -3.89 10.70 -12.76
CA PHE A 104 -2.88 9.84 -13.40
C PHE A 104 -3.52 8.68 -14.14
N THR A 105 -2.74 8.00 -14.98
CA THR A 105 -3.14 6.79 -15.69
C THR A 105 -2.31 5.58 -15.26
N LEU A 106 -2.94 4.40 -15.31
CA LEU A 106 -2.28 3.10 -15.17
C LEU A 106 -2.61 2.25 -16.40
N ASP A 107 -1.57 1.77 -17.07
CA ASP A 107 -1.67 0.76 -18.12
C ASP A 107 -1.57 -0.67 -17.56
N SER A 108 -2.26 -1.60 -18.20
CA SER A 108 -2.19 -3.03 -17.91
C SER A 108 -1.55 -3.75 -19.09
N ARG A 109 -0.33 -4.25 -18.90
CA ARG A 109 0.33 -5.12 -19.89
C ARG A 109 -0.39 -6.45 -20.12
N VAL A 110 -1.22 -6.88 -19.16
CA VAL A 110 -1.98 -8.14 -19.24
C VAL A 110 -3.21 -7.99 -20.12
N THR A 111 -3.90 -6.84 -20.06
CA THR A 111 -5.17 -6.64 -20.77
C THR A 111 -5.08 -5.62 -21.91
N GLY A 112 -3.96 -4.90 -22.03
CA GLY A 112 -3.80 -3.76 -22.95
C GLY A 112 -4.65 -2.54 -22.58
N THR A 113 -5.35 -2.56 -21.45
CA THR A 113 -6.25 -1.47 -21.05
C THR A 113 -5.50 -0.35 -20.32
N ILE A 114 -6.02 0.87 -20.43
CA ILE A 114 -5.57 2.03 -19.68
C ILE A 114 -6.73 2.50 -18.82
N ARG A 115 -6.48 2.74 -17.52
CA ARG A 115 -7.43 3.38 -16.61
C ARG A 115 -6.89 4.73 -16.14
N GLN A 116 -7.78 5.70 -16.02
CA GLN A 116 -7.49 7.01 -15.44
C GLN A 116 -8.15 7.11 -14.08
N TYR A 117 -7.43 7.70 -13.12
CA TYR A 117 -7.92 7.94 -11.75
C TYR A 117 -7.84 9.42 -11.43
N GLY A 118 -8.81 9.90 -10.63
CA GLY A 118 -8.86 11.29 -10.15
C GLY A 118 -7.92 11.57 -8.97
N GLY A 119 -7.65 10.55 -8.17
CA GLY A 119 -6.68 10.59 -7.08
C GLY A 119 -6.08 9.23 -6.75
N PHE A 120 -5.05 9.21 -5.91
CA PHE A 120 -4.31 7.98 -5.59
C PHE A 120 -5.20 6.95 -4.87
N HIS A 121 -6.04 7.41 -3.96
CA HIS A 121 -6.95 6.53 -3.22
C HIS A 121 -8.12 6.01 -4.07
N ASP A 122 -8.40 6.59 -5.24
CA ASP A 122 -9.37 5.99 -6.17
C ASP A 122 -8.83 4.68 -6.76
N ALA A 123 -7.54 4.63 -7.07
CA ALA A 123 -6.90 3.38 -7.50
C ALA A 123 -6.86 2.33 -6.39
N VAL A 124 -6.74 2.73 -5.12
CA VAL A 124 -6.81 1.82 -3.96
C VAL A 124 -8.19 1.16 -3.87
N LYS A 125 -9.27 1.93 -4.05
CA LYS A 125 -10.65 1.37 -4.06
C LYS A 125 -10.83 0.31 -5.14
N ASP A 126 -10.31 0.56 -6.34
CA ASP A 126 -10.33 -0.41 -7.46
C ASP A 126 -9.53 -1.67 -7.11
N VAL A 127 -8.36 -1.52 -6.47
CA VAL A 127 -7.55 -2.65 -5.99
C VAL A 127 -8.32 -3.47 -4.97
N GLU A 128 -8.90 -2.86 -3.94
CA GLU A 128 -9.69 -3.55 -2.90
C GLU A 128 -10.84 -4.33 -3.52
N LEU A 129 -11.61 -3.69 -4.41
CA LEU A 129 -12.72 -4.33 -5.10
C LEU A 129 -12.24 -5.51 -5.96
N ALA A 130 -11.18 -5.34 -6.74
CA ALA A 130 -10.64 -6.38 -7.60
C ALA A 130 -10.24 -7.64 -6.81
N ARG A 131 -9.74 -7.49 -5.57
CA ARG A 131 -9.35 -8.64 -4.74
C ARG A 131 -10.53 -9.48 -4.29
N VAL A 132 -11.66 -8.83 -4.00
CA VAL A 132 -12.92 -9.50 -3.65
C VAL A 132 -13.54 -10.14 -4.89
N LEU A 133 -13.61 -9.41 -6.01
CA LEU A 133 -14.17 -9.92 -7.28
C LEU A 133 -13.39 -11.11 -7.84
N ALA A 134 -12.06 -11.14 -7.63
CA ALA A 134 -11.24 -12.28 -8.02
C ALA A 134 -11.46 -13.54 -7.14
N GLY A 135 -12.20 -13.42 -6.03
CA GLY A 135 -12.39 -14.51 -5.07
C GLY A 135 -11.18 -14.75 -4.15
N PHE A 136 -10.24 -13.79 -4.07
CA PHE A 136 -9.01 -13.97 -3.29
C PHE A 136 -9.13 -13.59 -1.83
N HIS A 137 -9.96 -12.58 -1.55
CA HIS A 137 -10.00 -11.93 -0.24
C HIS A 137 -11.42 -11.62 0.22
N PHE A 138 -11.62 -11.65 1.53
CA PHE A 138 -12.83 -11.11 2.14
C PHE A 138 -12.81 -9.57 2.11
N ARG A 139 -14.00 -8.94 2.10
CA ARG A 139 -14.11 -7.48 2.11
C ARG A 139 -13.41 -6.86 3.32
N ASN A 140 -13.53 -7.46 4.50
CA ASN A 140 -12.85 -7.00 5.71
C ASN A 140 -11.33 -6.97 5.52
N SER A 141 -10.77 -8.07 4.99
CA SER A 141 -9.33 -8.21 4.72
C SER A 141 -8.78 -7.10 3.82
N THR A 142 -9.57 -6.65 2.83
CA THR A 142 -9.20 -5.52 1.97
C THR A 142 -9.23 -4.18 2.70
N ARG A 143 -10.23 -3.95 3.57
CA ARG A 143 -10.33 -2.69 4.34
C ARG A 143 -9.23 -2.56 5.37
N GLU A 144 -9.00 -3.62 6.14
CA GLU A 144 -7.96 -3.64 7.17
C GLU A 144 -6.56 -3.64 6.59
N GLY A 145 -6.34 -4.30 5.44
CA GLY A 145 -5.10 -4.12 4.69
C GLY A 145 -4.88 -2.66 4.31
N SER A 146 -5.90 -1.98 3.77
CA SER A 146 -5.76 -0.56 3.45
C SER A 146 -5.57 0.34 4.68
N ASN A 147 -6.18 0.02 5.83
CA ASN A 147 -5.89 0.71 7.10
C ASN A 147 -4.41 0.59 7.46
N LEU A 148 -3.89 -0.64 7.56
CA LEU A 148 -2.47 -0.90 7.86
C LEU A 148 -1.54 -0.18 6.89
N GLY A 149 -1.83 -0.26 5.59
CA GLY A 149 -1.04 0.43 4.57
C GLY A 149 -1.05 1.95 4.75
N ARG A 150 -2.20 2.54 5.10
CA ARG A 150 -2.28 3.99 5.36
C ARG A 150 -1.45 4.40 6.56
N ASP A 151 -1.51 3.63 7.64
CA ASP A 151 -0.81 3.93 8.88
C ASP A 151 0.71 3.85 8.68
N VAL A 152 1.19 2.82 7.98
CA VAL A 152 2.60 2.70 7.57
C VAL A 152 3.01 3.90 6.69
N GLY A 153 2.24 4.18 5.63
CA GLY A 153 2.57 5.26 4.70
C GLY A 153 2.63 6.64 5.36
N ARG A 154 1.71 6.94 6.28
CA ARG A 154 1.76 8.16 7.10
C ARG A 154 3.00 8.21 7.97
N CYS A 155 3.29 7.11 8.67
CA CYS A 155 4.43 7.09 9.55
C CYS A 155 5.74 7.35 8.79
N ILE A 156 5.95 6.70 7.65
CA ILE A 156 7.14 6.90 6.82
C ILE A 156 7.23 8.34 6.31
N ALA A 157 6.13 8.92 5.86
CA ALA A 157 6.09 10.31 5.42
C ALA A 157 6.45 11.29 6.56
N GLU A 158 5.91 11.07 7.76
CA GLU A 158 6.11 11.92 8.94
C GLU A 158 7.51 11.82 9.54
N HIS A 159 8.18 10.68 9.41
CA HIS A 159 9.43 10.42 10.13
C HIS A 159 10.67 10.35 9.24
N LEU A 160 10.61 9.76 8.04
CA LEU A 160 11.81 9.46 7.25
C LEU A 160 12.11 10.45 6.12
N PHE A 161 11.11 11.21 5.65
CA PHE A 161 11.23 12.04 4.44
C PHE A 161 10.90 13.53 4.67
N GLN A 162 11.14 14.01 5.88
CA GLN A 162 10.92 15.41 6.25
C GLN A 162 11.83 16.36 5.48
N VAL A 163 11.28 17.48 5.02
CA VAL A 163 12.08 18.55 4.39
C VAL A 163 12.91 19.20 5.49
N GLN A 164 14.23 19.09 5.39
CA GLN A 164 15.12 19.86 6.26
C GLN A 164 15.17 21.31 5.76
N ILE A 165 14.50 22.22 6.46
CA ILE A 165 14.66 23.66 6.20
C ILE A 165 16.03 24.06 6.72
N VAL A 166 16.96 24.27 5.79
CA VAL A 166 18.28 24.83 6.09
C VAL A 166 18.20 26.35 5.86
N PRO A 167 18.43 27.19 6.89
CA PRO A 167 18.40 28.64 6.73
C PRO A 167 19.36 29.11 5.62
N HIS A 168 18.94 30.10 4.84
CA HIS A 168 19.78 30.69 3.80
C HIS A 168 21.07 31.25 4.42
N GLY A 169 22.23 30.74 3.98
CA GLY A 169 23.55 31.10 4.52
C GLY A 169 24.11 30.15 5.59
N ALA A 170 23.40 29.07 5.96
CA ALA A 170 24.00 28.04 6.81
C ALA A 170 25.15 27.33 6.07
N PRO A 171 26.26 26.98 6.76
CA PRO A 171 27.36 26.22 6.17
C PRO A 171 26.86 24.92 5.54
N ARG A 172 27.47 24.49 4.42
CA ARG A 172 27.18 23.17 3.86
C ARG A 172 27.48 22.10 4.92
N ARG A 173 26.71 21.02 4.93
CA ARG A 173 26.85 19.90 5.89
C ARG A 173 28.30 19.38 5.95
N ASP A 174 29.03 19.55 4.86
CA ASP A 174 30.40 19.11 4.62
C ASP A 174 31.43 19.88 5.48
N ASP A 175 31.07 21.05 6.03
CA ASP A 175 31.97 21.93 6.81
C ASP A 175 31.93 21.70 8.33
N LYS A 176 31.12 20.76 8.83
CA LYS A 176 31.04 20.43 10.27
C LYS A 176 31.14 18.92 10.53
N PRO A 177 31.75 18.49 11.65
CA PRO A 177 31.63 17.11 12.12
C PRO A 177 30.14 16.77 12.23
N ASN A 178 29.72 15.69 11.56
CA ASN A 178 28.33 15.24 11.51
C ASN A 178 27.78 15.19 12.94
N PRO A 179 26.80 16.04 13.33
CA PRO A 179 26.27 16.04 14.69
C PRO A 179 25.41 14.79 15.01
N GLY A 180 25.44 13.78 14.12
CA GLY A 180 24.47 12.70 14.06
C GLY A 180 23.16 13.26 13.52
N CYS A 181 22.60 12.64 12.47
CA CYS A 181 21.18 12.84 12.23
C CYS A 181 20.45 12.36 13.49
N ALA A 182 19.65 13.23 14.11
CA ALA A 182 18.66 12.79 15.08
C ALA A 182 17.91 11.62 14.43
N GLN A 183 17.93 10.46 15.10
CA GLN A 183 17.24 9.30 14.56
C GLN A 183 15.76 9.67 14.46
N PRO A 184 15.13 9.46 13.31
CA PRO A 184 13.71 9.69 13.18
C PRO A 184 12.98 8.87 14.24
N THR A 185 11.94 9.45 14.86
CA THR A 185 11.14 8.74 15.86
C THR A 185 10.64 7.44 15.23
N PRO A 186 10.81 6.27 15.88
CA PRO A 186 10.38 5.01 15.31
C PRO A 186 8.87 5.01 15.06
N CYS A 187 8.44 4.39 13.97
CA CYS A 187 7.03 4.07 13.79
C CYS A 187 6.55 3.18 14.94
N PRO A 188 5.33 3.40 15.45
CA PRO A 188 4.72 2.44 16.37
C PRO A 188 4.56 1.08 15.68
N ALA A 189 4.47 0.02 16.48
CA ALA A 189 4.09 -1.29 15.96
C ALA A 189 2.66 -1.22 15.37
N PHE A 190 2.47 -1.86 14.21
CA PHE A 190 1.21 -1.89 13.45
C PHE A 190 0.51 -3.23 13.63
#